data_AF-A0A2J7QP82-F1
#
_entry.id   AF-A0A2J7QP82-F1
#
_cell.length_a   1.000
_cell.length_b   1.000
_cell.length_c   1.000
_cell.angle_alpha   90.00
_cell.angle_beta   90.00
_cell.angle_gamma   90.00
#
_symmetry.space_group_name_H-M   'P 1'
#
loop_
_entity.id
_entity.type
_entity.pdbx_description
1 polymer ?
#
loop_
_entity_poly.entity_id
_entity_poly.type
_entity_poly.pdbx_seq_one_letter_code
_entity_poly.pdbx_strand_id
1 'polypeptide(L)'
;MESFTKVWGAGPATAQSWFEQGFRTLEDLKAKANLTKQQKIGLKHFDDIQVRMPREEVEKIAAMIEKYALSIEPRLKVELCGSYRRGNTSCGDVDILITRPDNIFTDILSCLTAQLKESGFITDDLINLEVNRNQKKYFGVCRLPGENQKHRRLDIFLVPQSEYATALMHYTGSALFNRSSPGHSQGNELIRTLSTGRSCKKGEGHTE
;
A
#
# COMPACT_ATOMS: atom_id res chain seq x y z
N MET A 1 -21.50 10.36 -7.21
CA MET A 1 -21.17 9.62 -5.97
C MET A 1 -20.12 8.53 -6.24
N GLU A 2 -20.29 7.67 -7.25
CA GLU A 2 -19.33 6.59 -7.55
C GLU A 2 -17.89 7.06 -7.87
N SER A 3 -17.71 8.25 -8.43
CA SER A 3 -16.38 8.82 -8.67
C SER A 3 -15.64 9.18 -7.37
N PHE A 4 -16.36 9.52 -6.31
CA PHE A 4 -15.78 9.94 -5.03
C PHE A 4 -15.19 8.77 -4.25
N THR A 5 -15.81 7.59 -4.31
CA THR A 5 -15.28 6.38 -3.66
C THR A 5 -14.03 5.83 -4.35
N LYS A 6 -13.73 6.30 -5.56
CA LYS A 6 -12.48 5.99 -6.28
C LYS A 6 -11.31 6.88 -5.87
N VAL A 7 -11.56 7.97 -5.13
CA VAL A 7 -10.50 8.82 -4.60
C VAL A 7 -9.77 8.06 -3.49
N TRP A 8 -8.45 7.94 -3.62
CA TRP A 8 -7.66 7.24 -2.61
C TRP A 8 -7.82 7.92 -1.23
N GLY A 9 -8.11 7.12 -0.20
CA GLY A 9 -8.39 7.63 1.14
C GLY A 9 -9.83 8.12 1.34
N ALA A 10 -10.74 7.87 0.40
CA ALA A 10 -12.17 8.12 0.53
C ALA A 10 -12.98 6.82 0.49
N GLY A 11 -13.53 6.42 1.64
CA GLY A 11 -14.47 5.30 1.72
C GLY A 11 -15.91 5.73 1.43
N PRO A 12 -16.87 4.77 1.44
CA PRO A 12 -18.29 5.07 1.22
C PRO A 12 -18.84 6.19 2.12
N ALA A 13 -18.46 6.22 3.41
CA ALA A 13 -18.89 7.24 4.35
C ALA A 13 -18.35 8.65 3.99
N THR A 14 -17.08 8.75 3.57
CA THR A 14 -16.48 10.01 3.12
C THR A 14 -17.16 10.51 1.84
N ALA A 15 -17.36 9.62 0.88
CA ALA A 15 -18.03 9.96 -0.38
C ALA A 15 -19.49 10.42 -0.16
N GLN A 16 -20.20 9.77 0.76
CA GLN A 16 -21.55 10.17 1.17
C GLN A 16 -21.54 11.56 1.81
N SER A 17 -20.64 11.81 2.76
CA SER A 17 -20.52 13.11 3.41
C SER A 17 -20.21 14.24 2.43
N TRP A 18 -19.33 14.02 1.44
CA TRP A 18 -19.08 15.01 0.38
C TRP A 18 -20.32 15.29 -0.46
N PHE A 19 -21.12 14.27 -0.75
CA PHE A 19 -22.34 14.43 -1.50
C PHE A 19 -23.40 15.22 -0.72
N GLU A 20 -23.54 14.96 0.59
CA GLU A 20 -24.41 15.70 1.50
C GLU A 20 -23.99 17.17 1.64
N GLN A 21 -22.68 17.46 1.57
CA GLN A 21 -22.13 18.82 1.52
C GLN A 21 -22.34 19.52 0.16
N GLY A 22 -22.98 18.86 -0.80
CA GLY A 22 -23.30 19.47 -2.10
C GLY A 22 -22.23 19.30 -3.17
N PHE A 23 -21.11 18.60 -2.92
CA PHE A 23 -20.10 18.35 -3.95
C PHE A 23 -20.64 17.36 -4.99
N ARG A 24 -20.37 17.63 -6.28
CA ARG A 24 -20.85 16.78 -7.39
C ARG A 24 -19.72 16.33 -8.31
N THR A 25 -18.64 17.08 -8.40
CA THR A 25 -17.49 16.82 -9.29
C THR A 25 -16.17 16.68 -8.52
N LEU A 26 -15.14 16.12 -9.15
CA LEU A 26 -13.80 16.05 -8.53
C LEU A 26 -13.17 17.45 -8.44
N GLU A 27 -13.54 18.33 -9.36
CA GLU A 27 -13.19 19.75 -9.40
C GLU A 27 -13.75 20.49 -8.19
N ASP A 28 -15.00 20.20 -7.80
CA ASP A 28 -15.58 20.72 -6.56
C ASP A 28 -14.75 20.31 -5.34
N LEU A 29 -14.34 19.04 -5.27
CA LEU A 29 -13.51 18.55 -4.17
C LEU A 29 -12.16 19.27 -4.13
N LYS A 30 -11.49 19.39 -5.28
CA LYS A 30 -10.20 20.08 -5.40
C LYS A 30 -10.29 21.54 -4.96
N ALA A 31 -11.38 22.22 -5.29
CA ALA A 31 -11.53 23.65 -5.03
C ALA A 31 -12.04 23.99 -3.62
N LYS A 32 -12.92 23.15 -3.04
CA LYS A 32 -13.75 23.56 -1.89
C LYS A 32 -13.75 22.58 -0.71
N ALA A 33 -13.42 21.31 -0.93
CA ALA A 33 -13.52 20.32 0.14
C ALA A 33 -12.33 20.41 1.12
N ASN A 34 -12.60 20.15 2.40
CA ASN A 34 -11.54 19.93 3.38
C ASN A 34 -11.02 18.50 3.26
N LEU A 35 -9.89 18.34 2.57
CA LEU A 35 -9.31 17.04 2.24
C LEU A 35 -8.10 16.70 3.11
N THR A 36 -7.98 15.44 3.50
CA THR A 36 -6.75 14.93 4.11
C THR A 36 -5.58 14.96 3.12
N LYS A 37 -4.33 14.94 3.61
CA LYS A 37 -3.13 14.88 2.74
C LYS A 37 -3.23 13.74 1.71
N GLN A 38 -3.68 12.59 2.18
CA GLN A 38 -3.90 11.39 1.36
C GLN A 38 -4.95 11.59 0.27
N GLN A 39 -6.09 12.20 0.59
CA GLN A 39 -7.14 12.48 -0.38
C GLN A 39 -6.69 13.51 -1.42
N LYS A 40 -5.88 14.51 -1.03
CA LYS A 40 -5.27 15.45 -1.97
C LYS A 40 -4.35 14.75 -2.96
N ILE A 41 -3.51 13.82 -2.51
CA ILE A 41 -2.66 13.00 -3.39
C ILE A 41 -3.52 12.08 -4.28
N GLY A 42 -4.56 11.48 -3.71
CA GLY A 42 -5.53 10.67 -4.45
C GLY A 42 -6.23 11.43 -5.57
N LEU A 43 -6.54 12.72 -5.37
CA LEU A 43 -7.09 13.60 -6.41
C LEU A 43 -6.04 14.11 -7.40
N LYS A 44 -4.80 14.34 -6.95
CA LYS A 44 -3.67 14.76 -7.79
C LYS A 44 -3.39 13.73 -8.88
N HIS A 45 -3.40 12.45 -8.51
CA HIS A 45 -3.06 11.32 -9.40
C HIS A 45 -4.27 10.49 -9.82
N PHE A 46 -5.49 11.04 -9.68
CA PHE A 46 -6.73 10.29 -9.83
C PHE A 46 -6.79 9.52 -11.15
N ASP A 47 -6.51 10.17 -12.27
CA ASP A 47 -6.62 9.52 -13.59
C ASP A 47 -5.56 8.43 -13.79
N ASP A 48 -4.31 8.69 -13.37
CA ASP A 48 -3.19 7.76 -13.52
C ASP A 48 -3.40 6.46 -12.74
N ILE A 49 -3.79 6.56 -11.46
CA ILE A 49 -3.91 5.40 -10.56
C ILE A 49 -5.12 4.51 -10.86
N GLN A 50 -6.08 4.98 -11.65
CA GLN A 50 -7.21 4.17 -12.11
C GLN A 50 -6.86 3.30 -13.32
N VAL A 51 -5.81 3.67 -14.07
CA VAL A 51 -5.39 2.89 -15.24
C VAL A 51 -4.54 1.71 -14.80
N ARG A 52 -4.97 0.50 -15.18
CA ARG A 52 -4.18 -0.72 -14.95
C ARG A 52 -2.87 -0.66 -15.73
N MET A 53 -1.81 -1.23 -15.16
CA MET A 53 -0.49 -1.36 -15.80
C MET A 53 -0.25 -2.77 -16.32
N PRO A 54 0.50 -2.95 -17.42
CA PRO A 54 0.93 -4.26 -17.89
C PRO A 54 1.96 -4.87 -16.93
N ARG A 55 2.17 -6.19 -17.00
CA ARG A 55 3.06 -6.92 -16.08
C ARG A 55 4.52 -6.45 -16.20
N GLU A 56 4.95 -6.15 -17.41
CA GLU A 56 6.30 -5.69 -17.70
C GLU A 56 6.61 -4.36 -17.00
N GLU A 57 5.59 -3.52 -16.77
CA GLU A 57 5.75 -2.28 -15.99
C GLU A 57 5.92 -2.58 -14.48
N VAL A 58 5.17 -3.54 -13.96
CA VAL A 58 5.30 -4.02 -12.57
C VAL A 58 6.71 -4.57 -12.32
N GLU A 59 7.23 -5.37 -13.24
CA GLU A 59 8.57 -5.96 -13.16
C GLU A 59 9.66 -4.89 -13.13
N LYS A 60 9.54 -3.83 -13.95
CA LYS A 60 10.47 -2.69 -13.93
C LYS A 60 10.45 -1.92 -12.61
N ILE A 61 9.26 -1.68 -12.06
CA ILE A 61 9.08 -1.02 -10.75
C ILE A 61 9.72 -1.89 -9.66
N ALA A 62 9.45 -3.19 -9.65
CA ALA A 62 10.00 -4.12 -8.68
C ALA A 62 11.52 -4.22 -8.76
N ALA A 63 12.08 -4.32 -9.97
CA ALA A 63 13.52 -4.39 -10.19
C ALA A 63 14.24 -3.13 -9.67
N MET A 64 13.63 -1.95 -9.81
CA MET A 64 14.19 -0.74 -9.22
C MET A 64 14.19 -0.82 -7.70
N ILE A 65 13.08 -1.21 -7.08
CA ILE A 65 12.96 -1.29 -5.64
C ILE A 65 13.91 -2.34 -5.07
N GLU A 66 14.01 -3.50 -5.72
CA GLU A 66 14.94 -4.57 -5.35
C GLU A 66 16.39 -4.09 -5.43
N LYS A 67 16.78 -3.38 -6.50
CA LYS A 67 18.12 -2.79 -6.62
C LYS A 67 18.46 -1.89 -5.43
N TYR A 68 17.57 -0.97 -5.05
CA TYR A 68 17.81 -0.09 -3.90
C TYR A 68 17.79 -0.86 -2.58
N ALA A 69 16.86 -1.80 -2.40
CA ALA A 69 16.77 -2.62 -1.20
C ALA A 69 18.04 -3.45 -0.97
N LEU A 70 18.52 -4.15 -2.00
CA LEU A 70 19.74 -4.97 -1.92
C LEU A 70 21.01 -4.11 -1.76
N SER A 71 20.99 -2.85 -2.20
CA SER A 71 22.10 -1.92 -1.92
C SER A 71 22.17 -1.49 -0.45
N ILE A 72 21.05 -1.52 0.27
CA ILE A 72 20.97 -1.21 1.70
C ILE A 72 21.35 -2.44 2.53
N GLU A 73 20.82 -3.61 2.16
CA GLU A 73 21.12 -4.88 2.84
C GLU A 73 21.01 -6.04 1.84
N PRO A 74 22.14 -6.67 1.45
CA PRO A 74 22.18 -7.72 0.43
C PRO A 74 21.41 -9.00 0.79
N ARG A 75 21.12 -9.21 2.09
CA ARG A 75 20.37 -10.40 2.56
C ARG A 75 18.86 -10.24 2.52
N LEU A 76 18.36 -9.09 2.05
CA LEU A 76 16.93 -8.91 1.87
C LEU A 76 16.39 -9.85 0.80
N LYS A 77 15.21 -10.39 1.06
CA LYS A 77 14.40 -11.09 0.07
C LYS A 77 13.26 -10.18 -0.35
N VAL A 78 13.15 -9.91 -1.64
CA VAL A 78 12.12 -9.03 -2.24
C VAL A 78 11.21 -9.87 -3.13
N GLU A 79 9.91 -9.81 -2.91
CA GLU A 79 8.93 -10.67 -3.56
C GLU A 79 7.72 -9.86 -4.05
N LEU A 80 7.41 -9.98 -5.34
CA LEU A 80 6.19 -9.42 -5.91
C LEU A 80 4.97 -10.23 -5.45
N CYS A 81 3.93 -9.53 -5.00
CA CYS A 81 2.71 -10.09 -4.47
C CYS A 81 1.49 -9.73 -5.34
N GLY A 82 0.29 -9.73 -4.75
CA GLY A 82 -0.91 -9.16 -5.32
C GLY A 82 -1.36 -9.80 -6.62
N SER A 83 -1.97 -8.98 -7.47
CA SER A 83 -2.46 -9.44 -8.77
C SER A 83 -1.34 -9.94 -9.70
N TYR A 84 -0.12 -9.45 -9.54
CA TYR A 84 1.04 -9.94 -10.27
C TYR A 84 1.32 -11.41 -9.95
N ARG A 85 1.43 -11.76 -8.66
CA ARG A 85 1.74 -13.13 -8.21
C ARG A 85 0.64 -14.14 -8.54
N ARG A 86 -0.61 -13.67 -8.69
CA ARG A 86 -1.74 -14.49 -9.16
C ARG A 86 -1.78 -14.71 -10.68
N GLY A 87 -0.85 -14.13 -11.44
CA GLY A 87 -0.75 -14.32 -12.89
C GLY A 87 -1.63 -13.39 -13.73
N ASN A 88 -2.17 -12.30 -13.17
CA ASN A 88 -2.98 -11.37 -13.96
C ASN A 88 -2.13 -10.68 -15.05
N THR A 89 -2.68 -10.51 -16.26
CA THR A 89 -2.02 -9.84 -17.40
C THR A 89 -1.86 -8.32 -17.23
N SER A 90 -2.63 -7.74 -16.31
CA SER A 90 -2.48 -6.34 -15.89
C SER A 90 -2.70 -6.22 -14.38
N CYS A 91 -2.12 -5.19 -13.76
CA CYS A 91 -2.15 -4.95 -12.32
C CYS A 91 -2.70 -3.54 -12.01
N GLY A 92 -3.31 -3.35 -10.83
CA GLY A 92 -3.78 -2.03 -10.39
C GLY A 92 -2.69 -1.24 -9.64
N ASP A 93 -1.86 -1.96 -8.91
CA ASP A 93 -0.78 -1.49 -8.07
C ASP A 93 0.37 -2.51 -8.04
N VAL A 94 1.50 -2.10 -7.46
CA VAL A 94 2.64 -2.98 -7.20
C VAL A 94 2.70 -3.28 -5.71
N ASP A 95 2.50 -4.55 -5.35
CA ASP A 95 2.65 -5.07 -3.99
C ASP A 95 4.00 -5.75 -3.83
N ILE A 96 4.83 -5.27 -2.90
CA ILE A 96 6.16 -5.83 -2.62
C ILE A 96 6.24 -6.28 -1.17
N LEU A 97 6.57 -7.56 -0.99
CA LEU A 97 6.90 -8.13 0.30
C LEU A 97 8.42 -8.21 0.44
N ILE A 98 8.94 -7.61 1.50
CA ILE A 98 10.36 -7.64 1.87
C ILE A 98 10.48 -8.40 3.18
N THR A 99 11.45 -9.31 3.26
CA THR A 99 11.83 -9.98 4.51
C THR A 99 13.34 -10.15 4.60
N ARG A 100 13.82 -10.49 5.79
CA ARG A 100 15.24 -10.71 6.08
C ARG A 100 15.38 -11.92 7.01
N PRO A 101 16.27 -12.88 6.71
CA PRO A 101 16.35 -14.14 7.45
C PRO A 101 16.59 -14.02 8.97
N ASP A 102 17.34 -13.02 9.42
CA ASP A 102 17.71 -12.83 10.83
C ASP A 102 16.77 -11.85 11.60
N ASN A 103 15.70 -11.37 10.96
CA ASN A 103 14.70 -10.45 11.54
C ASN A 103 15.21 -9.09 12.03
N ILE A 104 16.39 -8.65 11.59
CA ILE A 104 16.91 -7.33 11.97
C ILE A 104 16.48 -6.31 10.92
N PHE A 105 15.52 -5.45 11.28
CA PHE A 105 14.85 -4.52 10.35
C PHE A 105 15.15 -3.04 10.59
N THR A 106 16.14 -2.73 11.42
CA THR A 106 16.47 -1.35 11.80
C THR A 106 16.70 -0.50 10.55
N ASP A 107 15.90 0.55 10.43
CA ASP A 107 15.92 1.57 9.37
C ASP A 107 15.80 1.11 7.91
N ILE A 108 15.50 -0.16 7.63
CA ILE A 108 15.47 -0.67 6.24
C ILE A 108 14.42 0.07 5.41
N LEU A 109 13.16 0.14 5.88
CA LEU A 109 12.08 0.76 5.11
C LEU A 109 12.23 2.29 5.02
N SER A 110 12.72 2.94 6.08
CA SER A 110 12.97 4.39 6.09
C SER A 110 14.12 4.75 5.14
N CYS A 111 15.25 4.04 5.18
CA CYS A 111 16.35 4.23 4.24
C CYS A 111 15.92 3.97 2.79
N LEU A 112 15.19 2.87 2.54
CA LEU A 112 14.72 2.53 1.19
C LEU A 112 13.81 3.63 0.62
N THR A 113 12.80 4.05 1.39
CA THR A 113 11.88 5.09 0.93
C THR A 113 12.56 6.45 0.79
N ALA A 114 13.57 6.77 1.62
CA ALA A 114 14.36 7.99 1.48
C ALA A 114 15.17 8.01 0.18
N GLN A 115 15.93 6.93 -0.12
CA GLN A 115 16.73 6.86 -1.35
C GLN A 115 15.86 6.87 -2.61
N LEU A 116 14.72 6.17 -2.59
CA LEU A 116 13.78 6.16 -3.72
C LEU A 116 13.13 7.54 -3.94
N LYS A 117 12.91 8.34 -2.89
CA LYS A 117 12.45 9.73 -3.02
C LYS A 117 13.54 10.64 -3.57
N GLU A 118 14.76 10.50 -3.07
CA GLU A 118 15.92 11.28 -3.54
C GLU A 118 16.18 11.04 -5.03
N SER A 119 15.98 9.81 -5.52
CA SER A 119 16.06 9.48 -6.94
C SER A 119 14.90 10.03 -7.79
N GLY A 120 13.86 10.59 -7.16
CA GLY A 120 12.63 11.03 -7.82
C GLY A 120 11.67 9.90 -8.23
N PHE A 121 11.96 8.65 -7.86
CA PHE A 121 11.12 7.50 -8.19
C PHE A 121 9.83 7.46 -7.38
N ILE A 122 9.92 7.63 -6.06
CA ILE A 122 8.75 7.86 -5.20
C ILE A 122 8.41 9.35 -5.26
N THR A 123 7.18 9.66 -5.68
CA THR A 123 6.74 11.04 -5.89
C THR A 123 5.88 11.57 -4.74
N ASP A 124 5.11 10.69 -4.07
CA ASP A 124 4.20 11.09 -3.01
C ASP A 124 4.00 9.97 -1.97
N ASP A 125 3.88 10.35 -0.69
CA ASP A 125 3.61 9.45 0.43
C ASP A 125 2.12 9.43 0.79
N LEU A 126 1.52 8.24 0.82
CA LEU A 126 0.15 8.05 1.29
C LEU A 126 0.16 7.68 2.77
N ILE A 127 0.82 6.58 3.11
CA ILE A 127 0.88 6.03 4.47
C ILE A 127 2.27 5.49 4.75
N ASN A 128 2.81 5.80 5.93
CA ASN A 128 3.97 5.13 6.49
C ASN A 128 3.59 4.69 7.90
N LEU A 129 3.46 3.38 8.12
CA LEU A 129 2.97 2.81 9.37
C LEU A 129 3.94 1.77 9.91
N GLU A 130 4.28 1.92 11.18
CA GLU A 130 4.85 0.85 11.98
C GLU A 130 3.68 0.12 12.66
N VAL A 131 3.45 -1.13 12.26
CA VAL A 131 2.34 -1.96 12.80
C VAL A 131 2.74 -2.55 14.16
N ASN A 132 4.00 -2.98 14.26
CA ASN A 132 4.65 -3.39 15.49
C ASN A 132 6.18 -3.22 15.31
N ARG A 133 6.98 -3.60 16.32
CA ARG A 133 8.45 -3.46 16.28
C ARG A 133 9.10 -4.10 15.04
N ASN A 134 8.48 -5.11 14.45
CA ASN A 134 9.07 -5.95 13.41
C ASN A 134 8.36 -5.84 12.05
N GLN A 135 7.20 -5.19 11.99
CA GLN A 135 6.40 -5.08 10.78
C GLN A 135 6.12 -3.63 10.42
N LYS A 136 6.56 -3.25 9.22
CA LYS A 136 6.41 -1.89 8.70
C LYS A 136 5.72 -1.90 7.35
N LYS A 137 5.00 -0.82 7.06
CA LYS A 137 4.24 -0.65 5.84
C LYS A 137 4.42 0.71 5.25
N TYR A 138 4.54 0.71 3.94
CA TYR A 138 4.59 1.91 3.16
C TYR A 138 3.59 1.83 2.03
N PHE A 139 2.75 2.86 1.90
CA PHE A 139 1.91 3.09 0.74
C PHE A 139 2.30 4.43 0.14
N GLY A 140 2.55 4.43 -1.16
CA GLY A 140 2.97 5.62 -1.86
C GLY A 140 2.56 5.61 -3.32
N VAL A 141 3.10 6.59 -4.03
CA VAL A 141 2.98 6.75 -5.46
C VAL A 141 4.40 6.81 -6.03
N CYS A 142 4.65 6.00 -7.06
CA CYS A 142 5.91 5.98 -7.77
C CYS A 142 5.70 6.25 -9.26
N ARG A 143 6.79 6.58 -9.97
CA ARG A 143 6.78 6.75 -11.42
C ARG A 143 8.13 6.34 -11.97
N LEU A 144 8.13 5.47 -12.99
CA LEU A 144 9.35 5.13 -13.70
C LEU A 144 9.98 6.39 -14.34
N PRO A 145 11.31 6.45 -14.49
CA PRO A 145 11.96 7.53 -15.22
C PRO A 145 11.59 7.48 -16.70
N GLY A 146 11.58 8.65 -17.34
CA GLY A 146 11.28 8.81 -18.76
C GLY A 146 10.00 9.60 -19.02
N GLU A 147 9.82 9.99 -20.28
CA GLU A 147 8.63 10.71 -20.74
C GLU A 147 7.40 9.79 -20.76
N ASN A 148 6.22 10.38 -20.58
CA ASN A 148 4.91 9.70 -20.65
C ASN A 148 4.72 8.53 -19.67
N GLN A 149 5.52 8.44 -18.60
CA GLN A 149 5.32 7.49 -17.52
C GLN A 149 4.17 7.94 -16.61
N LYS A 150 3.27 7.00 -16.26
CA LYS A 150 2.15 7.25 -15.36
C LYS A 150 2.55 7.05 -13.91
N HIS A 151 1.90 7.77 -13.01
CA HIS A 151 2.02 7.53 -11.59
C HIS A 151 1.32 6.22 -11.20
N ARG A 152 2.03 5.34 -10.47
CA ARG A 152 1.55 4.03 -10.04
C ARG A 152 1.52 3.95 -8.53
N ARG A 153 0.48 3.26 -8.03
CA ARG A 153 0.38 2.89 -6.62
C ARG A 153 1.46 1.85 -6.29
N LEU A 154 2.14 2.08 -5.17
CA LEU A 154 3.19 1.22 -4.65
C LEU A 154 2.94 0.91 -3.18
N ASP A 155 2.88 -0.37 -2.85
CA ASP A 155 2.73 -0.89 -1.51
C ASP A 155 3.92 -1.76 -1.15
N ILE A 156 4.64 -1.41 -0.06
CA ILE A 156 5.79 -2.17 0.44
C ILE A 156 5.48 -2.65 1.85
N PHE A 157 5.69 -3.94 2.07
CA PHE A 157 5.48 -4.62 3.34
C PHE A 157 6.80 -5.21 3.81
N LEU A 158 7.31 -4.75 4.95
CA LEU A 158 8.48 -5.35 5.60
C LEU A 158 8.01 -6.26 6.73
N VAL A 159 8.33 -7.55 6.66
CA VAL A 159 7.83 -8.56 7.62
C VAL A 159 8.96 -9.43 8.17
N PRO A 160 8.83 -9.92 9.42
CA PRO A 160 9.74 -10.93 9.95
C PRO A 160 9.67 -12.23 9.17
N GLN A 161 10.80 -12.93 9.06
CA GLN A 161 10.95 -14.23 8.43
C GLN A 161 9.99 -15.27 9.01
N SER A 162 9.70 -15.20 10.32
CA SER A 162 8.72 -16.07 10.98
C SER A 162 7.28 -15.89 10.47
N GLU A 163 6.97 -14.72 9.91
CA GLU A 163 5.66 -14.38 9.34
C GLU A 163 5.66 -14.38 7.81
N TYR A 164 6.79 -14.69 7.17
CA TYR A 164 6.94 -14.59 5.71
C TYR A 164 5.89 -15.41 4.96
N ALA A 165 5.66 -16.67 5.36
CA ALA A 165 4.70 -17.53 4.66
C ALA A 165 3.25 -17.03 4.75
N THR A 166 2.84 -16.56 5.93
CA THR A 166 1.48 -16.06 6.16
C THR A 166 1.28 -14.69 5.51
N ALA A 167 2.30 -13.82 5.55
CA ALA A 167 2.30 -12.55 4.85
C ALA A 167 2.25 -12.76 3.32
N LEU A 168 3.07 -13.66 2.78
CA LEU A 168 3.09 -13.97 1.34
C LEU A 168 1.72 -14.46 0.87
N MET A 169 1.08 -15.36 1.62
CA MET A 169 -0.29 -15.81 1.33
C MET A 169 -1.28 -14.62 1.34
N HIS A 170 -1.26 -13.82 2.40
CA HIS A 170 -2.18 -12.69 2.57
C HIS A 170 -2.02 -11.65 1.46
N TYR A 171 -0.79 -11.23 1.17
CA TYR A 171 -0.49 -10.22 0.15
C TYR A 171 -0.59 -10.77 -1.27
N THR A 172 -0.52 -12.10 -1.48
CA THR A 172 -0.92 -12.70 -2.76
C THR A 172 -2.43 -12.53 -2.99
N GLY A 173 -3.25 -12.66 -1.95
CA GLY A 173 -4.70 -12.54 -2.03
C GLY A 173 -5.35 -13.61 -2.91
N SER A 174 -6.53 -13.38 -3.50
CA SER A 174 -7.30 -12.14 -3.54
C SER A 174 -7.99 -11.78 -2.21
N ALA A 175 -8.56 -10.57 -2.10
CA ALA A 175 -9.31 -10.16 -0.92
C ALA A 175 -10.52 -11.06 -0.60
N LEU A 176 -11.14 -11.68 -1.61
CA LEU A 176 -12.21 -12.66 -1.39
C LEU A 176 -11.64 -13.96 -0.81
N PHE A 177 -10.55 -14.48 -1.40
CA PHE A 177 -9.86 -15.68 -0.91
C PHE A 177 -9.39 -15.53 0.54
N ASN A 178 -8.80 -14.37 0.88
CA ASN A 178 -8.38 -14.08 2.24
C ASN A 178 -9.56 -14.08 3.22
N ARG A 179 -10.72 -13.54 2.83
CA ARG A 179 -11.93 -13.48 3.67
C ARG A 179 -12.60 -14.85 3.85
N SER A 180 -12.55 -15.71 2.84
CA SER A 180 -13.16 -17.05 2.89
C SER A 180 -12.27 -18.10 3.56
N SER A 181 -11.00 -17.78 3.83
CA SER A 181 -10.06 -18.72 4.43
C SER A 181 -10.42 -18.98 5.91
N PRO A 182 -10.56 -20.25 6.35
CA PRO A 182 -10.97 -20.59 7.73
C PRO A 182 -10.07 -20.00 8.83
N GLY A 183 -8.78 -19.76 8.55
CA GLY A 183 -7.85 -19.11 9.48
C GLY A 183 -8.08 -17.60 9.67
N HIS A 184 -8.88 -16.94 8.82
CA HIS A 184 -9.14 -15.50 8.92
C HIS A 184 -10.08 -15.12 10.08
N SER A 185 -10.92 -16.07 10.52
CA SER A 185 -11.84 -15.91 11.64
C SER A 185 -11.20 -16.24 13.00
N GLN A 186 -10.21 -17.16 13.05
CA GLN A 186 -9.64 -17.65 14.33
C GLN A 186 -8.11 -17.57 14.48
N GLY A 187 -7.34 -17.05 13.52
CA GLY A 187 -5.87 -17.04 13.64
C GLY A 187 -5.17 -15.97 12.82
N ASN A 188 -5.23 -14.71 13.27
CA ASN A 188 -4.09 -13.78 13.36
C ASN A 188 -4.60 -12.35 13.62
N GLU A 189 -4.66 -11.95 14.89
CA GLU A 189 -4.82 -10.55 15.28
C GLU A 189 -3.72 -9.67 14.63
N LEU A 190 -2.54 -10.26 14.43
CA LEU A 190 -1.42 -9.72 13.65
C LEU A 190 -1.81 -9.32 12.22
N ILE A 191 -2.61 -10.13 11.50
CA ILE A 191 -3.00 -9.88 10.09
C ILE A 191 -4.24 -8.98 9.98
N ARG A 192 -5.13 -8.95 10.97
CA ARG A 192 -6.27 -8.01 10.95
C ARG A 192 -5.85 -6.54 11.06
N THR A 193 -4.81 -6.28 11.86
CA THR A 193 -4.14 -4.97 11.91
C THR A 193 -3.54 -4.61 10.53
N LEU A 194 -3.32 -5.60 9.65
CA LEU A 194 -2.71 -5.39 8.34
C LEU A 194 -3.64 -4.87 7.24
N SER A 195 -4.94 -5.10 7.34
CA SER A 195 -5.85 -4.80 6.23
C SER A 195 -6.57 -3.46 6.36
N THR A 196 -6.64 -2.88 7.56
CA THR A 196 -7.57 -1.76 7.83
C THR A 196 -6.91 -0.43 8.17
N GLY A 197 -5.59 -0.39 8.43
CA GLY A 197 -4.94 0.82 8.96
C GLY A 197 -5.55 1.31 10.29
N ARG A 198 -6.39 0.49 10.95
CA ARG A 198 -6.97 0.82 12.26
C ARG A 198 -6.03 0.30 13.34
N SER A 199 -5.54 1.22 14.15
CA SER A 199 -5.05 0.88 15.49
C SER A 199 -6.26 0.37 16.29
N CYS A 200 -6.25 -0.90 16.67
CA CYS A 200 -7.13 -1.38 17.73
C CYS A 200 -6.74 -0.64 19.01
N LYS A 201 -7.50 0.40 19.39
CA LYS A 201 -7.57 0.78 20.80
C LYS A 201 -8.07 -0.46 21.53
N LYS A 202 -7.21 -1.11 22.30
CA LYS A 202 -7.64 -2.12 23.28
C LYS A 202 -8.63 -1.41 24.19
N GLY A 203 -9.88 -1.86 24.15
CA GLY A 203 -10.82 -1.60 25.22
C GLY A 203 -10.31 -2.38 26.42
N GLU A 204 -9.78 -1.67 27.41
CA GLU A 204 -9.72 -2.20 28.77
C GLU A 204 -11.15 -2.16 29.30
N GLY A 205 -11.79 -3.32 29.30
CA GLY A 205 -13.05 -3.56 29.98
C GLY A 205 -12.78 -4.19 31.35
N HIS A 206 -13.22 -3.47 32.37
CA HIS A 206 -13.77 -3.92 33.66
C HIS A 206 -12.90 -4.66 34.66
N THR A 207 -12.85 -4.06 35.86
CA THR A 207 -13.22 -4.74 37.11
C THR A 207 -14.00 -3.76 37.99
N GLU A 208 -15.23 -4.19 38.30
CA GLU A 208 -16.14 -3.85 39.43
C GLU A 208 -16.50 -2.39 39.77
#